data_AF-A0A800CIP4-F1
#
_entry.id   AF-A0A800CIP4-F1
#
_cell.length_a   1.000
_cell.length_b   1.000
_cell.length_c   1.000
_cell.angle_alpha   90.00
_cell.angle_beta   90.00
_cell.angle_gamma   90.00
#
_symmetry.space_group_name_H-M   'P 1'
#
loop_
_entity.id
_entity.type
_entity.pdbx_description
1 polymer ?
#
loop_
_entity_poly.entity_id
_entity_poly.type
_entity_poly.pdbx_seq_one_letter_code
_entity_poly.pdbx_strand_id
1 'polypeptide(L)' 'MNEFIDKLSDFISKYPGLLPLVGIGLIILNWILQFFPGNWLVDSNFFLHLGLVISLIGILMIRPLG' A
#
# COMPACT_ATOMS: atom_id res chain seq x y z
N MET A 1 12.81 4.47 19.06
CA MET A 1 12.18 3.22 18.57
C MET A 1 10.84 3.64 18.01
N ASN A 2 10.72 3.84 16.69
CA ASN A 2 9.52 4.22 15.91
C ASN A 2 9.60 5.50 15.05
N GLU A 3 10.74 6.19 14.92
CA GLU A 3 10.81 7.37 14.01
C GLU A 3 10.41 7.05 12.56
N PHE A 4 10.63 5.81 12.10
CA PHE A 4 10.16 5.35 10.79
C PHE A 4 8.63 5.25 10.71
N ILE A 5 7.99 4.74 11.77
CA ILE A 5 6.53 4.62 11.85
C ILE A 5 5.90 6.00 12.05
N ASP A 6 6.51 6.86 12.87
CA ASP A 6 6.04 8.24 13.07
C ASP A 6 6.16 9.06 11.77
N LYS A 7 7.28 8.94 11.04
CA LYS A 7 7.41 9.57 9.71
C LYS A 7 6.41 9.04 8.71
N LEU A 8 6.15 7.73 8.69
CA LEU A 8 5.10 7.14 7.85
C LEU A 8 3.72 7.69 8.23
N SER A 9 3.43 7.80 9.53
CA SER A 9 2.16 8.30 10.06
C SER A 9 1.94 9.79 9.74
N ASP A 10 2.98 10.62 9.87
CA ASP A 10 2.97 12.02 9.48
C ASP A 10 2.81 12.19 7.97
N PHE A 11 3.47 11.34 7.17
CA PHE A 11 3.32 11.36 5.71
C PHE A 11 1.90 10.97 5.29
N ILE A 12 1.32 9.93 5.92
CA ILE A 12 -0.04 9.47 5.67
C ILE A 12 -1.07 10.53 6.08
N SER A 13 -0.85 11.21 7.21
CA SER A 13 -1.76 12.25 7.72
C SER A 13 -1.73 13.53 6.88
N LYS A 14 -0.63 13.81 6.17
CA LYS A 14 -0.45 15.05 5.42
C LYS A 14 -1.14 15.05 4.05
N TYR A 15 -1.42 13.88 3.48
CA TYR A 15 -2.10 13.76 2.20
C TYR A 15 -3.13 12.63 2.25
N PRO A 16 -4.45 12.90 2.21
CA PRO A 16 -5.46 11.84 2.22
C PRO A 16 -5.35 10.88 1.02
N GLY A 17 -4.66 11.28 -0.06
CA GLY A 17 -4.28 10.43 -1.19
C GLY A 17 -3.03 9.56 -0.98
N LEU A 18 -2.46 9.52 0.22
CA LEU A 18 -1.29 8.71 0.48
C LEU A 18 -1.59 7.23 0.67
N LEU A 19 -2.75 6.86 1.25
CA LEU A 19 -3.18 5.47 1.34
C LEU A 19 -3.28 4.79 -0.05
N PRO A 20 -3.93 5.42 -1.07
CA PRO A 20 -3.88 4.95 -2.45
C PRO A 20 -2.47 4.74 -2.98
N LEU A 21 -1.58 5.72 -2.76
CA LEU A 21 -0.18 5.68 -3.18
C LEU A 21 0.61 4.54 -2.52
N VAL A 22 0.39 4.30 -1.23
CA VAL A 22 0.99 3.16 -0.51
C VAL A 22 0.50 1.84 -1.10
N GLY A 23 -0.80 1.73 -1.38
CA GLY A 23 -1.37 0.55 -2.04
C GLY A 23 -0.78 0.30 -3.43
N ILE A 24 -0.60 1.35 -4.24
CA ILE A 24 0.07 1.26 -5.55
C ILE A 24 1.53 0.82 -5.38
N GLY A 25 2.24 1.36 -4.39
CA GLY A 25 3.61 0.94 -4.06
C GLY A 25 3.71 -0.56 -3.72
N LEU A 26 2.75 -1.09 -2.95
CA LEU A 26 2.68 -2.52 -2.62
C LEU A 26 2.40 -3.39 -3.86
N ILE A 27 1.56 -2.92 -4.78
CA ILE A 27 1.28 -3.61 -6.06
C ILE A 27 2.55 -3.67 -6.91
N ILE A 28 3.29 -2.56 -7.03
CA ILE A 28 4.57 -2.51 -7.76
C ILE A 28 5.60 -3.43 -7.10
N LEU A 29 5.68 -3.40 -5.78
CA LEU A 29 6.58 -4.27 -5.02
C LEU A 29 6.23 -5.75 -5.24
N ASN A 30 4.94 -6.13 -5.23
CA ASN A 30 4.50 -7.48 -5.58
C ASN A 30 4.99 -7.87 -6.99
N TRP A 31 4.91 -6.94 -7.94
CA TRP A 31 5.35 -7.15 -9.31
C TRP A 31 6.87 -7.38 -9.41
N ILE A 32 7.66 -6.66 -8.62
CA ILE A 32 9.11 -6.91 -8.49
C ILE A 32 9.37 -8.27 -7.85
N LEU A 33 8.61 -8.64 -6.82
CA LEU A 33 8.75 -9.93 -6.15
C LEU A 33 8.38 -11.12 -7.07
N GLN A 34 7.51 -10.94 -8.06
CA GLN A 34 7.20 -11.98 -9.07
C GLN A 34 8.43 -12.41 -9.89
N PHE A 35 9.48 -11.59 -9.99
CA PHE A 35 10.73 -11.97 -10.65
C PHE A 35 11.57 -12.96 -9.83
N PHE A 36 11.26 -13.14 -8.54
CA PHE A 36 11.91 -14.12 -7.67
C PHE A 36 10.89 -15.19 -7.23
N PRO A 37 10.45 -16.08 -8.15
CA PRO A 37 9.53 -17.15 -7.82
C PRO A 37 10.18 -18.14 -6.84
N GLY A 38 9.39 -18.65 -5.89
CA GLY A 38 9.88 -19.59 -4.86
C GLY A 38 9.37 -19.35 -3.45
N ASN A 39 8.62 -18.26 -3.22
CA ASN A 39 7.96 -17.98 -1.95
C ASN A 39 6.44 -18.04 -2.12
N TRP A 40 5.75 -18.74 -1.21
CA TRP A 40 4.28 -18.79 -1.14
C TRP A 40 3.64 -17.38 -1.22
N LEU A 41 4.26 -16.39 -0.57
CA LEU A 41 3.82 -14.99 -0.60
C LEU A 41 3.69 -14.41 -2.02
N VAL A 42 4.58 -14.82 -2.92
CA VAL A 42 4.61 -14.43 -4.33
C VAL A 42 3.57 -15.22 -5.12
N ASP A 43 3.50 -16.54 -4.90
CA ASP A 43 2.54 -17.42 -5.59
C ASP A 43 1.08 -17.02 -5.32
N SER A 44 0.79 -16.59 -4.09
CA SER A 44 -0.54 -16.11 -3.70
C SER A 44 -0.79 -14.64 -4.04
N ASN A 45 0.20 -13.92 -4.59
CA ASN A 45 0.12 -12.49 -4.84
C ASN A 45 -0.37 -11.71 -3.61
N PHE A 46 0.12 -12.07 -2.42
CA PHE A 46 -0.41 -11.55 -1.16
C PHE A 46 -0.26 -10.02 -1.08
N PHE A 47 0.89 -9.49 -1.52
CA PHE A 47 1.15 -8.06 -1.57
C PHE A 47 0.26 -7.32 -2.57
N LEU A 48 -0.13 -7.98 -3.68
CA LEU A 48 -1.08 -7.43 -4.63
C LEU A 48 -2.45 -7.23 -3.98
N HIS A 49 -2.97 -8.27 -3.29
CA HIS A 49 -4.27 -8.21 -2.62
C HIS A 49 -4.25 -7.19 -1.49
N LEU A 50 -3.20 -7.17 -0.68
CA LEU A 50 -3.04 -6.21 0.41
C LEU A 50 -2.97 -4.77 -0.14
N GLY A 51 -2.15 -4.54 -1.17
CA GLY A 51 -2.01 -3.25 -1.82
C GLY A 51 -3.32 -2.77 -2.45
N LEU A 52 -4.07 -3.66 -3.09
CA LEU A 52 -5.38 -3.37 -3.66
C LEU A 52 -6.36 -2.92 -2.57
N VAL A 53 -6.47 -3.68 -1.46
CA VAL A 53 -7.37 -3.35 -0.34
C VAL A 53 -7.01 -2.00 0.28
N ILE A 54 -5.72 -1.75 0.54
CA ILE A 54 -5.23 -0.48 1.08
C ILE A 54 -5.56 0.67 0.12
N SER A 55 -5.36 0.46 -1.18
CA SER A 55 -5.63 1.50 -2.18
C SER A 55 -7.13 1.81 -2.28
N LEU A 56 -7.97 0.77 -2.24
CA LEU A 56 -9.44 0.90 -2.22
C LEU A 56 -9.92 1.66 -0.98
N ILE A 57 -9.42 1.31 0.21
CA ILE A 57 -9.75 1.99 1.47
C ILE A 57 -9.30 3.46 1.39
N GLY A 58 -8.10 3.70 0.86
CA GLY A 58 -7.58 5.03 0.67
C GLY A 58 -8.44 5.91 -0.24
N ILE A 59 -8.93 5.36 -1.36
CA ILE A 59 -9.84 6.05 -2.27
C ILE A 59 -11.20 6.28 -1.60
N LEU A 60 -11.70 5.33 -0.81
CA LEU A 60 -12.92 5.47 -0.03
C LEU A 60 -12.81 6.54 1.08
N MET A 61 -11.62 6.71 1.68
CA MET A 61 -11.34 7.77 2.66
C MET A 61 -11.20 9.14 2.02
N ILE A 62 -10.80 9.22 0.74
CA ILE A 62 -11.03 10.40 -0.09
C ILE A 62 -12.54 10.51 -0.29
N ARG A 63 -13.20 11.10 0.71
CA ARG A 63 -14.59 11.52 0.57
C ARG A 63 -14.62 12.49 -0.61
N PRO A 64 -15.56 12.32 -1.57
CA PRO A 64 -16.02 13.47 -2.31
C PRO A 64 -16.69 14.39 -1.28
N LEU A 65 -15.94 15.33 -0.72
CA LEU A 65 -16.50 16.44 0.04
C LEU A 65 -17.19 17.34 -1.00
N GLY A 66 -18.43 16.95 -1.35
CA GLY A 66 -19.47 17.83 -1.85
C GLY A 66 -20.28 18.37 -0.68
#